data_AF-A0A920TX15-F1
#
_entry.id   AF-A0A920TX15-F1
#
_cell.length_a   1.000
_cell.length_b   1.000
_cell.length_c   1.000
_cell.angle_alpha   90.00
_cell.angle_beta   90.00
_cell.angle_gamma   90.00
#
_symmetry.space_group_name_H-M   'P 1'
#
loop_
_entity.id
_entity.type
_entity.pdbx_description
1 polymer ?
#
loop_
_entity_poly.entity_id
_entity_poly.type
_entity_poly.pdbx_seq_one_letter_code
_entity_poly.pdbx_strand_id
1 'polypeptide(L)'
;MELPAIEGSHGVGNDQNNLGINAYKENKFNQALKHFQVASIVDKKKGEIFFNLGLTLHKLGNHLEAAKHLQWALKLSPTNEKISGSKLLQAHHCDNNPKIPCGLKKPEKHKIEGSDTISPQNYMSSTVGGY
;
A
#
# COMPACT_ATOMS: atom_id res chain seq x y z
N MET A 1 8.13 -6.95 23.02
CA MET A 1 6.85 -6.22 22.93
C MET A 1 6.14 -6.76 21.71
N GLU A 2 5.30 -7.79 21.91
CA GLU A 2 4.53 -8.43 20.85
C GLU A 2 3.35 -7.52 20.47
N LEU A 3 3.18 -7.30 19.17
CA LEU A 3 2.00 -6.60 18.65
C LEU A 3 0.77 -7.46 18.97
N PRO A 4 -0.27 -6.93 19.63
CA PRO A 4 -1.46 -7.71 19.94
C PRO A 4 -2.06 -8.22 18.63
N ALA A 5 -2.36 -9.52 18.60
CA ALA A 5 -3.06 -10.16 17.52
C ALA A 5 -4.38 -9.41 17.29
N ILE A 6 -4.47 -8.74 16.13
CA ILE A 6 -5.67 -8.02 15.71
C ILE A 6 -6.67 -9.09 15.23
N GLU A 7 -7.39 -9.66 16.18
CA GLU A 7 -8.50 -10.57 15.92
C GLU A 7 -9.60 -9.77 15.16
N GLY A 8 -9.86 -10.16 13.91
CA GLY A 8 -10.63 -9.39 12.92
C GLY A 8 -9.83 -8.94 11.68
N SER A 9 -8.64 -9.52 11.47
CA SER A 9 -7.51 -9.00 10.67
C SER A 9 -7.78 -8.44 9.28
N HIS A 10 -8.87 -8.78 8.58
CA HIS A 10 -9.15 -8.23 7.24
C HIS A 10 -9.78 -6.82 7.27
N GLY A 11 -10.48 -6.45 8.36
CA GLY A 11 -11.16 -5.16 8.46
C GLY A 11 -10.17 -4.00 8.50
N VAL A 12 -9.19 -4.07 9.40
CA VAL A 12 -8.16 -3.03 9.59
C VAL A 12 -7.32 -2.84 8.32
N GLY A 13 -6.96 -3.92 7.63
CA GLY A 13 -6.21 -3.84 6.37
C GLY A 13 -7.01 -3.11 5.27
N ASN A 14 -8.30 -3.41 5.16
CA ASN A 14 -9.20 -2.75 4.22
C ASN A 14 -9.45 -1.28 4.57
N ASP A 15 -9.67 -0.96 5.83
CA ASP A 15 -9.91 0.40 6.31
C ASP A 15 -8.69 1.29 6.05
N GLN A 16 -7.50 0.82 6.40
CA GLN A 16 -6.24 1.52 6.11
C GLN A 16 -6.01 1.68 4.61
N ASN A 17 -6.34 0.67 3.79
CA ASN A 17 -6.27 0.82 2.34
C ASN A 17 -7.24 1.90 1.82
N ASN A 18 -8.46 1.99 2.36
CA ASN A 18 -9.43 3.02 1.96
C ASN A 18 -8.98 4.43 2.38
N LEU A 19 -8.45 4.58 3.60
CA LEU A 19 -7.85 5.83 4.07
C LEU A 19 -6.68 6.26 3.18
N GLY A 20 -5.82 5.31 2.79
CA GLY A 20 -4.73 5.56 1.85
C GLY A 20 -5.22 6.02 0.48
N ILE A 21 -6.28 5.42 -0.06
CA ILE A 21 -6.89 5.81 -1.33
C ILE A 21 -7.44 7.25 -1.24
N ASN A 22 -8.13 7.60 -0.15
CA ASN A 22 -8.67 8.93 0.05
C ASN A 22 -7.55 9.98 0.15
N ALA A 23 -6.52 9.71 0.97
CA ALA A 23 -5.34 10.59 1.06
C ALA A 23 -4.63 10.75 -0.29
N TYR A 24 -4.52 9.68 -1.09
CA TYR A 24 -3.93 9.75 -2.43
C TYR A 24 -4.74 10.66 -3.37
N LYS A 25 -6.08 10.54 -3.36
CA LYS A 25 -6.98 11.40 -4.15
C LYS A 25 -6.87 12.87 -3.76
N GLU A 26 -6.59 13.15 -2.49
CA GLU A 26 -6.33 14.50 -1.97
C GLU A 26 -4.89 14.98 -2.22
N ASN A 27 -4.07 14.23 -2.97
CA ASN A 27 -2.64 14.48 -3.20
C ASN A 27 -1.78 14.50 -1.91
N LYS A 28 -2.29 13.97 -0.80
CA LYS A 28 -1.57 13.83 0.47
C LYS A 28 -0.71 12.57 0.47
N PHE A 29 0.26 12.51 -0.44
CA PHE A 29 1.01 11.27 -0.72
C PHE A 29 1.78 10.69 0.47
N ASN A 30 2.32 11.53 1.37
CA ASN A 30 2.97 11.04 2.58
C ASN A 30 1.99 10.35 3.55
N GLN A 31 0.76 10.84 3.66
CA GLN A 31 -0.27 10.19 4.49
C GLN A 31 -0.77 8.91 3.84
N ALA A 32 -0.98 8.94 2.52
CA ALA A 32 -1.33 7.76 1.74
C ALA A 32 -0.30 6.64 1.93
N LEU A 33 0.99 6.99 1.91
CA LEU A 33 2.08 6.05 2.13
C LEU A 33 1.95 5.35 3.48
N LYS A 34 1.79 6.10 4.58
CA LYS A 34 1.62 5.54 5.93
C LYS A 34 0.46 4.56 6.02
N HIS A 35 -0.70 4.94 5.48
CA HIS A 35 -1.89 4.10 5.47
C HIS A 35 -1.69 2.80 4.68
N PHE A 36 -1.12 2.88 3.48
CA PHE A 36 -0.84 1.70 2.68
C PHE A 36 0.25 0.81 3.29
N GLN A 37 1.23 1.38 4.00
CA GLN A 37 2.25 0.60 4.73
C GLN A 37 1.60 -0.24 5.82
N VAL A 38 0.70 0.34 6.61
CA VAL A 38 -0.05 -0.39 7.65
C VAL A 38 -0.92 -1.46 7.00
N ALA A 39 -1.66 -1.12 5.95
CA ALA A 39 -2.47 -2.08 5.21
C ALA A 39 -1.62 -3.27 4.69
N SER A 40 -0.39 -3.01 4.23
CA SER A 40 0.52 -4.05 3.71
C SER A 40 1.05 -4.99 4.79
N ILE A 41 1.11 -4.54 6.06
CA ILE A 41 1.51 -5.36 7.21
C ILE A 41 0.39 -6.30 7.60
N VAL A 42 -0.86 -5.83 7.51
CA VAL A 42 -2.06 -6.60 7.84
C VAL A 42 -2.40 -7.58 6.72
N ASP A 43 -2.55 -7.09 5.49
CA ASP A 43 -2.95 -7.86 4.29
C ASP A 43 -1.79 -8.08 3.32
N LYS A 44 -0.84 -8.93 3.72
CA LYS A 44 0.42 -9.18 2.98
C LYS A 44 0.26 -9.83 1.59
N LYS A 45 -0.93 -10.35 1.26
CA LYS A 45 -1.22 -11.08 0.02
C LYS A 45 -2.08 -10.30 -0.97
N LYS A 46 -2.53 -9.09 -0.62
CA LYS A 46 -3.42 -8.30 -1.46
C LYS A 46 -2.62 -7.44 -2.43
N GLY A 47 -2.56 -7.83 -3.70
CA GLY A 47 -1.77 -7.16 -4.72
C GLY A 47 -2.13 -5.68 -4.91
N GLU A 48 -3.39 -5.31 -4.72
CA GLU A 48 -3.87 -3.92 -4.85
C GLU A 48 -3.20 -2.98 -3.85
N ILE A 49 -2.89 -3.44 -2.64
CA ILE A 49 -2.21 -2.61 -1.63
C ILE A 49 -0.78 -2.27 -2.10
N PHE A 50 -0.06 -3.26 -2.64
CA PHE A 50 1.28 -3.05 -3.17
C PHE A 50 1.26 -2.20 -4.44
N PHE A 51 0.21 -2.31 -5.26
CA PHE A 51 0.02 -1.43 -6.40
C PHE A 51 -0.18 0.03 -5.97
N ASN A 52 -1.01 0.26 -4.94
CA ASN A 52 -1.24 1.58 -4.36
C ASN A 52 0.03 2.18 -3.72
N LEU A 53 0.85 1.36 -3.06
CA LEU A 53 2.18 1.75 -2.60
C LEU A 53 3.06 2.21 -3.76
N GLY A 54 3.11 1.41 -4.84
CA GLY A 54 3.86 1.75 -6.05
C GLY A 54 3.44 3.07 -6.68
N LEU A 55 2.13 3.31 -6.81
CA LEU A 55 1.56 4.58 -7.27
C LEU A 55 2.00 5.76 -6.39
N THR A 56 1.89 5.59 -5.07
CA THR A 56 2.21 6.63 -4.09
C THR A 56 3.70 6.97 -4.08
N LEU A 57 4.57 5.95 -4.09
CA LEU A 57 6.02 6.13 -4.15
C LEU A 57 6.46 6.80 -5.46
N HIS A 58 5.81 6.47 -6.58
CA HIS A 58 6.06 7.17 -7.84
C HIS A 58 5.72 8.66 -7.75
N LYS A 59 4.59 9.02 -7.11
CA LYS A 59 4.21 10.43 -6.88
C LYS A 59 5.17 11.16 -5.95
N LEU A 60 5.79 10.45 -5.01
CA LEU A 60 6.83 10.97 -4.12
C LEU A 60 8.22 11.00 -4.77
N GLY A 61 8.37 10.57 -6.03
CA GLY A 61 9.65 10.52 -6.74
C GLY A 61 10.55 9.31 -6.40
N ASN A 62 10.11 8.42 -5.51
CA ASN A 62 10.85 7.22 -5.16
C ASN A 62 10.60 6.09 -6.17
N HIS A 63 11.17 6.25 -7.37
CA HIS A 63 10.91 5.38 -8.51
C HIS A 63 11.43 3.95 -8.35
N LEU A 64 12.57 3.75 -7.70
CA LEU A 64 13.11 2.41 -7.49
C LEU A 64 12.23 1.59 -6.55
N GLU A 65 11.79 2.19 -5.44
CA GLU A 65 10.91 1.50 -4.51
C GLU A 65 9.51 1.31 -5.13
N ALA A 66 9.03 2.27 -5.91
CA ALA A 66 7.80 2.11 -6.69
C ALA A 66 7.85 0.88 -7.60
N ALA A 67 8.95 0.69 -8.34
CA ALA A 67 9.12 -0.47 -9.23
C ALA A 67 9.08 -1.80 -8.45
N LYS A 68 9.72 -1.89 -7.27
CA LYS A 68 9.67 -3.09 -6.42
C LYS A 68 8.25 -3.43 -6.01
N HIS A 69 7.49 -2.42 -5.57
CA HIS A 69 6.11 -2.59 -5.13
C HIS A 69 5.17 -2.96 -6.29
N LEU A 70 5.32 -2.34 -7.46
CA LEU A 70 4.53 -2.66 -8.66
C LEU A 70 4.78 -4.08 -9.15
N GLN A 71 6.05 -4.51 -9.21
CA GLN A 71 6.38 -5.89 -9.60
C GLN A 71 5.86 -6.91 -8.59
N TRP A 72 5.93 -6.60 -7.29
CA TRP A 72 5.37 -7.46 -6.25
C TRP A 72 3.84 -7.55 -6.34
N ALA A 73 3.16 -6.44 -6.65
CA ALA A 73 1.71 -6.42 -6.88
C ALA A 73 1.31 -7.37 -8.02
N LEU A 74 2.04 -7.33 -9.15
CA LEU A 74 1.81 -8.24 -10.28
C LEU A 74 2.06 -9.70 -9.90
N LYS A 75 3.08 -9.97 -9.09
CA LYS A 75 3.37 -11.33 -8.61
C LYS A 75 2.26 -11.89 -7.71
N LEU A 76 1.64 -11.04 -6.88
CA LEU A 76 0.55 -11.44 -5.99
C LEU A 76 -0.79 -11.60 -6.72
N SER A 77 -1.04 -10.77 -7.74
CA SER A 77 -2.31 -10.71 -8.45
C SER A 77 -2.11 -10.67 -9.97
N PRO A 78 -1.54 -11.73 -10.57
CA PRO A 78 -1.16 -11.74 -11.99
C PRO A 78 -2.36 -11.65 -12.94
N THR A 79 -3.54 -12.09 -12.49
CA THR A 79 -4.80 -12.05 -13.24
C THR A 79 -5.57 -10.75 -13.09
N ASN A 80 -5.12 -9.83 -12.22
CA ASN A 80 -5.77 -8.52 -12.07
C ASN A 80 -5.35 -7.60 -13.22
N GLU A 81 -6.26 -7.42 -14.19
CA GLU A 81 -6.02 -6.62 -15.40
C GLU A 81 -5.60 -5.17 -15.13
N LYS A 82 -6.08 -4.58 -14.02
CA LYS A 82 -5.68 -3.22 -13.64
C LYS A 82 -4.20 -3.15 -13.24
N ILE A 83 -3.68 -4.23 -12.67
CA ILE A 83 -2.27 -4.34 -12.28
C ILE A 83 -1.43 -4.77 -13.48
N SER A 84 -1.78 -5.86 -14.16
CA SER A 84 -1.01 -6.40 -15.28
C SER A 84 -1.00 -5.50 -16.52
N GLY A 85 -2.11 -4.80 -16.77
CA GLY A 85 -2.23 -3.80 -17.85
C GLY A 85 -1.79 -2.39 -17.45
N SER A 86 -1.24 -2.18 -16.25
CA SER A 86 -0.88 -0.83 -15.79
C SER A 86 0.27 -0.24 -16.62
N LYS A 87 0.00 0.90 -17.25
CA LYS A 87 1.05 1.71 -17.92
C LYS A 87 2.16 2.12 -16.97
N LEU A 88 1.82 2.39 -15.70
CA LEU A 88 2.82 2.73 -14.69
C LEU A 88 3.74 1.53 -14.43
N LEU A 89 3.18 0.33 -14.28
CA LEU A 89 3.98 -0.87 -14.09
C LEU A 89 4.90 -1.10 -15.29
N GLN A 90 4.38 -0.97 -16.52
CA GLN A 90 5.18 -1.08 -17.74
C GLN A 90 6.32 -0.05 -17.77
N ALA A 91 6.04 1.21 -17.44
CA ALA A 91 7.05 2.28 -17.39
C ALA A 91 8.13 2.08 -16.31
N HIS A 92 7.83 1.31 -15.26
CA HIS A 92 8.79 0.91 -14.22
C HIS A 92 9.38 -0.49 -14.46
N HIS A 93 9.09 -1.13 -15.59
CA HIS A 93 9.71 -2.40 -15.97
C HIS A 93 11.15 -2.15 -16.43
N CYS A 94 12.08 -3.04 -16.07
CA CYS A 94 13.50 -2.85 -16.40
C CYS A 94 13.75 -2.79 -17.92
N ASP A 95 12.95 -3.50 -18.73
CA ASP A 95 13.04 -3.43 -20.20
C ASP A 95 12.70 -2.04 -20.76
N ASN A 96 11.85 -1.28 -20.06
CA ASN A 96 11.37 0.02 -20.51
C ASN A 96 12.08 1.19 -19.82
N ASN A 97 12.77 0.93 -18.70
CA ASN A 97 13.44 1.94 -17.91
C ASN A 97 14.83 1.46 -17.48
N PRO A 98 15.91 1.92 -18.14
CA PRO A 98 17.27 1.46 -17.85
C PRO A 98 17.76 1.88 -16.45
N LYS A 99 17.05 2.77 -15.75
CA LYS A 99 17.35 3.13 -14.35
C LYS A 99 16.80 2.13 -13.33
N ILE A 100 15.96 1.19 -13.77
CA ILE A 100 15.39 0.15 -12.91
C ILE A 100 16.09 -1.19 -13.23
N PRO A 101 16.82 -1.78 -12.27
CA PRO A 101 17.47 -3.07 -12.50
C PRO A 101 16.43 -4.19 -12.57
N CYS A 102 16.69 -5.20 -13.41
CA CYS A 102 15.90 -6.43 -13.42
C CYS A 102 16.14 -7.26 -12.15
N GLY A 103 15.22 -8.18 -11.85
CA GLY A 103 15.35 -9.07 -10.70
C GLY A 103 15.19 -8.36 -9.34
N LEU A 104 14.31 -7.35 -9.28
CA LEU A 104 14.02 -6.64 -8.04
C LEU A 104 13.60 -7.61 -6.95
N LYS A 105 14.18 -7.41 -5.76
CA LYS A 105 13.81 -8.18 -4.57
C LYS A 105 12.42 -7.76 -4.11
N LYS A 106 11.76 -8.67 -3.40
CA LYS A 106 10.52 -8.37 -2.68
C LYS A 106 10.72 -7.10 -1.83
N PRO A 107 9.74 -6.17 -1.81
CA PRO A 107 9.80 -5.00 -0.95
C PRO A 107 10.02 -5.40 0.50
N GLU A 108 10.80 -4.59 1.22
CA GLU A 108 11.06 -4.84 2.64
C GLU A 108 9.79 -4.71 3.46
N LYS A 109 9.75 -5.37 4.61
CA LYS A 109 8.61 -5.22 5.52
C LYS A 109 8.64 -3.79 6.08
N HIS A 110 7.59 -3.04 5.82
CA HIS A 110 7.39 -1.76 6.48
C HIS A 110 7.33 -1.97 8.00
N LYS A 111 8.11 -1.20 8.74
CA LYS A 111 8.02 -1.11 10.19
C LYS A 111 7.16 0.10 10.51
N ILE A 112 6.18 -0.06 11.40
CA ILE A 112 5.50 1.08 12.01
C ILE A 112 6.42 1.52 13.15
N GLU A 113 7.13 2.63 12.99
CA GLU A 113 7.92 3.20 14.08
C GLU A 113 6.95 3.79 15.13
N GLY A 114 7.22 3.51 16.41
CA GLY A 114 6.27 3.67 17.52
C GLY A 114 5.84 5.11 17.88
N SER A 115 6.16 6.12 17.08
CA SER A 115 5.66 7.50 17.24
C SER A 115 4.42 7.80 16.41
N ASP A 116 4.12 6.97 15.40
CA ASP A 116 2.89 7.04 14.61
C ASP A 116 1.84 6.09 15.22
N THR A 117 1.52 6.25 16.51
CA THR A 117 0.32 5.61 17.06
C THR A 117 -0.86 6.11 16.23
N ILE A 118 -1.37 5.24 15.35
CA ILE A 118 -2.70 5.41 14.77
C ILE A 118 -3.62 5.26 15.95
N SER A 119 -3.95 6.39 16.58
CA SER A 119 -4.88 6.41 17.70
C SER A 119 -6.18 5.76 17.22
N PRO A 120 -6.76 4.82 17.99
CA PRO A 120 -8.08 4.26 17.72
C PRO A 120 -9.20 5.33 17.66
N GLN A 121 -8.92 6.60 17.96
CA GLN A 121 -9.91 7.68 17.96
C GLN A 121 -10.51 8.00 16.59
N ASN A 122 -9.92 7.56 15.47
CA ASN A 122 -10.55 7.67 14.15
C ASN A 122 -11.44 6.47 13.79
N TYR A 123 -11.67 5.54 14.73
CA TYR A 123 -12.57 4.39 14.57
C TYR A 123 -14.01 4.66 15.03
N MET A 124 -14.40 5.94 15.20
CA MET A 124 -15.81 6.30 15.31
C MET A 124 -16.46 6.22 13.93
N SER A 125 -16.74 4.97 13.52
CA SER A 125 -17.81 4.69 12.59
C SER A 125 -19.07 5.35 13.14
N SER A 126 -19.76 6.12 12.31
CA SER A 126 -21.06 6.69 12.60
C SER A 126 -22.08 5.57 12.81
N THR A 127 -22.13 5.02 14.02
CA THR A 127 -23.30 4.36 14.57
C THR A 127 -23.71 5.13 15.82
N VAL A 128 -24.26 6.32 15.59
CA VAL A 128 -25.27 6.86 16.49
C VAL A 128 -26.61 6.42 15.93
N GLY A 129 -27.23 5.48 16.64
CA GLY A 129 -28.63 5.15 16.46
C GLY A 129 -29.50 6.38 16.74
N GLY A 130 -30.60 6.46 16.00
CA GLY A 130 -31.73 7.33 16.30
C GLY A 130 -32.98 6.45 16.41
N TYR A 131 -33.58 6.52 17.59
CA TYR A 131 -34.79 5.90 18.13
C TYR A 131 -35.91 5.52 17.17
#